data_AF-A0A0N4Y6Q9-F1
#
_entry.id   AF-A0A0N4Y6Q9-F1
#
_cell.length_a   1.000
_cell.length_b   1.000
_cell.length_c   1.000
_cell.angle_alpha   90.00
_cell.angle_beta   90.00
_cell.angle_gamma   90.00
#
_symmetry.space_group_name_H-M   'P 1'
#
loop_
_entity.id
_entity.type
_entity.pdbx_description
1 polymer ?
#
loop_
_entity_poly.entity_id
_entity_poly.type
_entity_poly.pdbx_seq_one_letter_code
_entity_poly.pdbx_strand_id
1 'polypeptide(L)'
;MYIYEDGTHLPAVSYKKVKKETLETSPMNTEEKYTLIDAVRFYPELWDDRHLNFKDTTKRNQAWNFVVVEMQESHGKDFKEEVLARSFKNLKDTYRRKLKEINDLNRKATGSEASENVEKIKAWPCFDSLSFLDVILDQGPRYEL
;
A
#
# COMPACT_ATOMS: atom_id res chain seq x y z
N MET A 1 8.62 -56.64 5.49
CA MET A 1 9.44 -55.65 6.21
C MET A 1 10.67 -55.37 5.37
N TYR A 2 10.73 -54.22 4.72
CA TYR A 2 11.95 -53.64 4.15
C TYR A 2 11.89 -52.13 4.32
N ILE A 3 12.79 -51.69 5.19
CA ILE A 3 13.43 -50.38 5.38
C ILE A 3 13.50 -49.50 4.13
N TYR A 4 13.19 -48.20 4.31
CA TYR A 4 13.64 -47.12 3.45
C TYR A 4 14.49 -46.17 4.30
N GLU A 5 15.80 -46.27 4.14
CA GLU A 5 16.72 -45.15 4.37
C GLU A 5 16.73 -44.32 3.08
N ASP A 6 16.29 -43.07 3.15
CA ASP A 6 16.75 -42.04 2.21
C ASP A 6 16.65 -40.67 2.88
N GLY A 7 17.80 -40.21 3.37
CA GLY A 7 17.98 -38.87 3.89
C GLY A 7 17.91 -37.86 2.75
N THR A 8 16.71 -37.40 2.43
CA THR A 8 16.53 -36.19 1.62
C THR A 8 16.39 -34.99 2.55
N HIS A 9 17.53 -34.44 2.93
CA HIS A 9 17.65 -33.08 3.46
C HIS A 9 17.14 -32.12 2.38
N LEU A 10 15.86 -31.76 2.44
CA LEU A 10 15.31 -30.70 1.60
C LEU A 10 16.08 -29.41 1.94
N PRO A 11 16.74 -28.77 0.96
CA PRO A 11 17.38 -27.50 1.22
C PRO A 11 16.29 -26.50 1.61
N ALA A 12 16.49 -25.86 2.77
CA ALA A 12 15.68 -24.73 3.21
C ALA A 12 15.65 -23.70 2.07
N VAL A 13 14.50 -23.59 1.41
CA VAL A 13 14.23 -22.56 0.40
C VAL A 13 14.29 -21.23 1.13
N SER A 14 15.49 -20.64 1.15
CA SER A 14 15.69 -19.25 1.51
C SER A 14 14.96 -18.44 0.46
N TYR A 15 13.75 -18.01 0.79
CA TYR A 15 13.06 -16.94 0.09
C TYR A 15 13.89 -15.67 0.26
N LYS A 16 14.95 -15.54 -0.54
CA LYS A 16 15.61 -14.26 -0.75
C LYS A 16 14.52 -13.34 -1.26
N LYS A 17 14.20 -12.33 -0.46
CA LYS A 17 13.19 -11.32 -0.76
C LYS A 17 13.57 -10.64 -2.07
N VAL A 18 13.03 -11.17 -3.16
CA VAL A 18 13.09 -10.55 -4.48
C VAL A 18 12.46 -9.18 -4.30
N LYS A 19 13.31 -8.17 -4.44
CA LYS A 19 12.97 -6.77 -4.61
C LYS A 19 12.00 -6.76 -5.79
N LYS A 20 10.68 -6.72 -5.51
CA LYS A 20 9.66 -6.64 -6.53
C LYS A 20 9.76 -5.23 -7.12
N GLU A 21 10.61 -5.16 -8.14
CA GLU A 21 10.66 -4.13 -9.14
C GLU A 21 9.22 -3.87 -9.58
N THR A 22 8.80 -2.64 -9.35
CA THR A 22 7.49 -2.09 -9.64
C THR A 22 7.24 -2.28 -11.13
N LEU A 23 6.44 -3.29 -11.49
CA LEU A 23 6.03 -3.55 -12.85
C LEU A 23 5.24 -2.33 -13.36
N GLU A 24 5.89 -1.54 -14.22
CA GLU A 24 5.37 -0.32 -14.81
C GLU A 24 4.26 -0.65 -15.82
N THR A 25 3.02 -0.74 -15.35
CA THR A 25 1.84 -0.52 -16.18
C THR A 25 1.58 0.98 -16.18
N SER A 26 2.01 1.69 -17.23
CA SER A 26 1.89 3.14 -17.49
C SER A 26 1.85 4.01 -16.21
N PRO A 27 2.96 4.62 -15.78
CA PRO A 27 3.00 5.33 -14.51
C PRO A 27 1.94 6.44 -14.50
N MET A 28 0.89 6.28 -13.69
CA MET A 28 0.00 7.40 -13.36
C MET A 28 0.89 8.56 -12.94
N ASN A 29 0.67 9.70 -13.56
CA ASN A 29 1.42 10.90 -13.26
C ASN A 29 1.11 11.35 -11.83
N THR A 30 1.95 12.21 -11.29
CA THR A 30 1.80 12.67 -9.89
C THR A 30 0.42 13.30 -9.64
N GLU A 31 -0.11 14.05 -10.61
CA GLU A 31 -1.46 14.64 -10.53
C GLU A 31 -2.57 13.58 -10.49
N GLU A 32 -2.54 12.60 -11.42
CA GLU A 32 -3.49 11.48 -11.44
C GLU A 32 -3.47 10.68 -10.14
N LYS A 33 -2.28 10.52 -9.52
CA LYS A 33 -2.15 9.90 -8.20
C LYS A 33 -2.83 10.71 -7.11
N TYR A 34 -2.67 12.04 -7.11
CA TYR A 34 -3.34 12.90 -6.13
C TYR A 34 -4.85 12.84 -6.26
N THR A 35 -5.38 12.96 -7.48
CA THR A 35 -6.83 12.82 -7.74
C THR A 35 -7.32 11.46 -7.29
N LEU A 36 -6.60 10.37 -7.60
CA LEU A 36 -6.97 9.03 -7.16
C LEU A 36 -6.98 8.89 -5.63
N ILE A 37 -5.98 9.44 -4.94
CA ILE A 37 -5.91 9.41 -3.49
C ILE A 37 -7.08 10.17 -2.88
N ASP A 38 -7.38 11.37 -3.40
CA ASP A 38 -8.47 12.21 -2.93
C ASP A 38 -9.83 11.54 -3.16
N ALA A 39 -10.08 11.03 -4.37
CA ALA A 39 -11.27 10.25 -4.71
C ALA A 39 -11.49 9.09 -3.75
N VAL A 40 -10.47 8.24 -3.57
CA VAL A 40 -10.57 7.05 -2.71
C VAL A 40 -10.72 7.43 -1.24
N ARG A 41 -10.17 8.57 -0.80
CA ARG A 41 -10.27 9.05 0.58
C ARG A 41 -11.73 9.24 1.00
N PHE A 42 -12.61 9.68 0.10
CA PHE A 42 -14.04 9.85 0.37
C PHE A 42 -14.80 8.54 0.61
N TYR A 43 -14.24 7.40 0.19
CA TYR A 43 -14.87 6.09 0.31
C TYR A 43 -14.12 5.20 1.32
N PRO A 44 -14.40 5.30 2.63
CA PRO A 44 -13.73 4.51 3.67
C PRO A 44 -13.87 3.00 3.46
N GLU A 45 -14.95 2.54 2.85
CA GLU A 45 -15.14 1.14 2.45
C GLU A 45 -14.08 0.59 1.48
N LEU A 46 -13.30 1.45 0.81
CA LEU A 46 -12.19 1.04 -0.05
C LEU A 46 -10.87 0.85 0.69
N TRP A 47 -10.69 1.51 1.84
CA TRP A 47 -9.39 1.61 2.48
C TRP A 47 -9.36 1.31 3.98
N ASP A 48 -10.46 1.47 4.71
CA ASP A 48 -10.63 1.20 6.13
C ASP A 48 -11.25 -0.19 6.33
N ASP A 49 -10.48 -1.13 6.87
CA ASP A 49 -10.93 -2.51 7.06
C ASP A 49 -11.92 -2.70 8.23
N ARG A 50 -12.06 -1.66 9.07
CA ARG A 50 -13.01 -1.62 10.19
C ARG A 50 -14.40 -1.18 9.74
N HIS A 51 -14.49 -0.54 8.57
CA HIS A 51 -15.76 -0.11 8.01
C HIS A 51 -16.66 -1.33 7.76
N LEU A 52 -17.91 -1.27 8.22
CA LEU A 52 -18.87 -2.37 8.09
C LEU A 52 -19.01 -2.83 6.63
N ASN A 53 -18.97 -1.87 5.69
CA ASN A 53 -19.11 -2.14 4.26
C ASN A 53 -17.79 -2.57 3.58
N PHE A 54 -16.66 -2.66 4.29
CA PHE A 54 -15.40 -3.12 3.70
C PHE A 54 -15.47 -4.59 3.24
N LYS A 55 -16.28 -5.40 3.92
CA LYS A 55 -16.57 -6.79 3.53
C LYS A 55 -17.66 -6.90 2.48
N ASP A 56 -18.39 -5.82 2.23
CA ASP A 56 -19.47 -5.78 1.25
C ASP A 56 -18.89 -5.51 -0.15
N THR A 57 -18.84 -6.56 -0.98
CA THR A 57 -18.29 -6.46 -2.34
C THR A 57 -19.11 -5.51 -3.22
N THR A 58 -20.44 -5.45 -3.04
CA THR A 58 -21.31 -4.62 -3.85
C THR A 58 -21.05 -3.14 -3.60
N LYS A 59 -20.97 -2.73 -2.34
CA LYS A 59 -20.62 -1.37 -1.93
C LYS A 59 -19.24 -0.98 -2.46
N ARG A 60 -18.23 -1.83 -2.23
CA ARG A 60 -16.89 -1.59 -2.74
C ARG A 60 -16.81 -1.40 -4.25
N ASN A 61 -17.50 -2.23 -5.03
CA ASN A 61 -17.57 -2.05 -6.49
C ASN A 61 -18.28 -0.73 -6.85
N GLN A 62 -19.32 -0.36 -6.11
CA GLN A 62 -20.01 0.92 -6.30
C GLN A 62 -19.08 2.12 -6.00
N ALA A 63 -18.33 2.08 -4.90
CA ALA A 63 -17.34 3.10 -4.55
C ALA A 63 -16.22 3.19 -5.60
N TRP A 64 -15.70 2.06 -6.07
CA TRP A 64 -14.74 2.06 -7.17
C TRP A 64 -15.30 2.61 -8.47
N ASN A 65 -16.56 2.32 -8.79
CA ASN A 65 -17.23 2.89 -9.95
C ASN A 65 -17.29 4.42 -9.86
N PHE A 66 -17.62 4.98 -8.70
CA PHE A 66 -17.58 6.43 -8.50
C PHE A 66 -16.16 7.00 -8.65
N VAL A 67 -15.15 6.36 -8.06
CA VAL A 67 -13.74 6.76 -8.22
C VAL A 67 -13.31 6.73 -9.69
N VAL A 68 -13.73 5.71 -10.45
CA VAL A 68 -13.47 5.64 -11.89
C VAL A 68 -14.10 6.83 -12.60
N VAL A 69 -15.40 7.06 -12.41
CA VAL A 69 -16.11 8.18 -13.05
C VAL A 69 -15.44 9.52 -12.73
N GLU A 70 -15.12 9.78 -11.47
CA GLU A 70 -14.47 11.02 -11.04
C GLU A 70 -13.08 11.21 -11.69
N MET A 71 -12.30 10.14 -11.78
CA MET A 71 -11.00 10.15 -12.46
C MET A 71 -11.15 10.41 -13.96
N GLN A 72 -12.16 9.80 -14.60
CA GLN A 72 -12.44 9.99 -16.01
C GLN A 72 -12.91 11.42 -16.31
N GLU A 73 -13.77 11.99 -15.47
CA GLU A 73 -14.25 13.38 -15.59
C GLU A 73 -13.12 14.39 -15.34
N SER A 74 -12.25 14.15 -14.36
CA SER A 74 -11.17 15.06 -14.00
C SER A 74 -10.05 15.12 -15.05
N HIS A 75 -9.73 13.97 -15.67
CA HIS A 75 -8.58 13.84 -16.58
C HIS A 75 -8.97 13.68 -18.05
N GLY A 76 -10.27 13.53 -18.35
CA GLY A 76 -10.78 13.34 -19.72
C GLY A 76 -10.29 12.07 -20.41
N LYS A 77 -10.03 11.00 -19.65
CA LYS A 77 -9.47 9.72 -20.15
C LYS A 77 -10.22 8.55 -19.56
N ASP A 78 -10.27 7.43 -20.29
CA ASP A 78 -10.83 6.18 -19.75
C ASP A 78 -9.85 5.53 -18.77
N PHE A 79 -10.31 5.33 -17.54
CA PHE A 79 -9.61 4.55 -16.52
C PHE A 79 -10.39 3.28 -16.20
N LYS A 80 -9.65 2.19 -16.01
CA LYS A 80 -10.19 0.93 -15.50
C LYS A 80 -10.06 0.86 -13.99
N GLU A 81 -11.11 0.39 -13.32
CA GLU A 81 -11.11 0.11 -11.88
C GLU A 81 -9.87 -0.67 -11.46
N GLU A 82 -9.53 -1.75 -12.16
CA GLU A 82 -8.40 -2.62 -11.82
C GLU A 82 -7.06 -1.87 -11.80
N VAL A 83 -6.89 -0.89 -12.69
CA VAL A 83 -5.69 -0.07 -12.80
C VAL A 83 -5.66 0.91 -11.63
N LEU A 84 -6.76 1.60 -11.36
CA LEU A 84 -6.87 2.54 -10.23
C LEU A 84 -6.67 1.82 -8.88
N ALA A 85 -7.32 0.66 -8.69
CA ALA A 85 -7.20 -0.16 -7.50
C ALA A 85 -5.77 -0.66 -7.29
N ARG A 86 -5.10 -1.10 -8.37
CA ARG A 86 -3.69 -1.50 -8.32
C ARG A 86 -2.78 -0.31 -7.99
N SER A 87 -2.99 0.83 -8.63
CA SER A 87 -2.20 2.04 -8.40
C SER A 87 -2.35 2.54 -6.96
N PHE A 88 -3.58 2.61 -6.45
CA PHE A 88 -3.86 2.98 -5.06
C PHE A 88 -3.23 1.97 -4.08
N LYS A 89 -3.34 0.67 -4.35
CA LYS A 89 -2.68 -0.36 -3.55
C LYS A 89 -1.15 -0.17 -3.51
N ASN A 90 -0.53 0.13 -4.64
CA ASN A 90 0.92 0.40 -4.72
C ASN A 90 1.31 1.67 -3.93
N LEU A 91 0.49 2.71 -3.99
CA LEU A 91 0.67 3.94 -3.21
C LEU A 91 0.58 3.64 -1.70
N LYS A 92 -0.45 2.91 -1.25
CA LYS A 92 -0.61 2.46 0.14
C LYS A 92 0.57 1.61 0.61
N ASP A 93 1.02 0.67 -0.22
CA ASP A 93 2.14 -0.21 0.12
C ASP A 93 3.45 0.60 0.25
N THR A 94 3.68 1.54 -0.66
CA THR A 94 4.82 2.46 -0.60
C THR A 94 4.78 3.32 0.66
N TYR A 95 3.62 3.88 1.00
CA TYR A 95 3.43 4.64 2.23
C TYR A 95 3.69 3.79 3.49
N ARG A 96 3.15 2.57 3.55
CA ARG A 96 3.44 1.61 4.64
C ARG A 96 4.93 1.30 4.77
N ARG A 97 5.64 1.07 3.66
CA ARG A 97 7.09 0.85 3.68
C ARG A 97 7.83 2.06 4.23
N LYS A 98 7.44 3.26 3.79
CA LYS A 98 8.00 4.53 4.27
C LYS A 98 7.77 4.75 5.77
N LEU A 99 6.57 4.47 6.29
CA LEU A 99 6.31 4.51 7.73
C LEU A 99 7.16 3.51 8.50
N LYS A 100 7.30 2.29 7.97
CA LYS A 100 8.17 1.29 8.58
C LYS A 100 9.64 1.72 8.60
N GLU A 101 10.09 2.37 7.53
CA GLU A 101 11.45 2.92 7.43
C GLU A 101 11.66 4.05 8.45
N ILE A 102 10.70 4.97 8.58
CA ILE A 102 10.70 6.01 9.63
C ILE A 102 10.78 5.38 11.04
N ASN A 103 9.97 4.36 11.31
CA ASN A 103 9.98 3.68 12.61
C ASN A 103 11.30 2.94 12.88
N ASP A 104 11.86 2.28 11.87
CA ASP A 104 13.16 1.60 11.95
C ASP A 104 14.32 2.59 12.18
N LEU A 105 14.30 3.74 11.49
CA LEU A 105 15.24 4.83 11.70
C LEU A 105 15.14 5.39 13.13
N ASN A 106 13.93 5.67 13.61
CA ASN A 106 13.69 6.13 14.98
C ASN A 106 14.18 5.12 16.03
N ARG A 107 14.12 3.81 15.72
CA ARG A 107 14.56 2.75 16.65
C ARG A 107 16.06 2.50 16.62
N LYS A 108 16.72 2.66 15.47
CA LYS A 108 18.15 2.35 15.28
C LYS A 108 19.07 3.53 15.50
N ALA A 109 18.62 4.74 15.18
CA ALA A 109 19.43 5.93 15.20
C ALA A 109 18.85 6.95 16.17
N THR A 110 19.70 7.51 17.03
CA THR A 110 19.35 8.61 17.93
C THR A 110 20.30 9.75 17.59
N GLY A 111 19.80 10.82 16.95
CA GLY A 111 20.60 11.95 16.50
C GLY A 111 20.10 12.59 15.21
N SER A 112 20.77 13.66 14.78
CA SER A 112 20.35 14.51 13.64
C SER A 112 20.26 13.77 12.29
N GLU A 113 21.00 12.67 12.12
CA GLU A 113 20.94 11.84 10.92
C GLU A 113 19.61 11.07 10.80
N ALA A 114 19.01 10.66 11.94
CA ALA A 114 17.71 10.00 11.94
C ALA A 114 16.62 10.97 11.50
N SER A 115 16.63 12.20 12.04
CA SER A 115 15.65 13.24 11.68
C SER A 115 15.74 13.62 10.21
N GLU A 116 16.95 13.79 9.65
CA GLU A 116 17.12 14.14 8.24
C GLU A 116 16.59 13.06 7.29
N ASN A 117 16.81 11.78 7.62
CA ASN A 117 16.28 10.67 6.82
C ASN A 117 14.75 10.59 6.90
N VAL A 118 14.16 10.84 8.08
CA VAL A 118 12.70 10.91 8.23
C VAL A 118 12.11 12.04 7.39
N GLU A 119 12.74 13.22 7.38
CA GLU A 119 12.32 14.34 6.55
C GLU A 119 12.38 14.02 5.06
N LYS A 120 13.45 13.35 4.59
CA LYS A 120 13.56 12.86 3.20
C LYS A 120 12.45 11.89 2.83
N ILE A 121 12.05 11.01 3.76
CA ILE A 121 10.96 10.06 3.52
C ILE A 121 9.61 10.79 3.41
N LYS A 122 9.37 11.76 4.30
CA LYS A 122 8.19 12.63 4.31
C LYS A 122 8.13 13.58 3.12
N ALA A 123 9.27 13.94 2.53
CA ALA A 123 9.36 14.74 1.30
C ALA A 123 8.86 13.99 0.05
N TRP A 124 8.42 12.73 0.17
CA TRP A 124 7.77 12.03 -0.93
C TRP A 124 6.44 12.70 -1.29
N PRO A 125 6.17 13.01 -2.57
CA PRO A 125 5.02 13.83 -2.98
C PRO A 125 3.67 13.31 -2.45
N CYS A 126 3.43 12.00 -2.53
CA CYS A 126 2.16 11.41 -2.08
C CYS A 126 2.09 11.15 -0.57
N PHE A 127 3.14 11.47 0.21
CA PHE A 127 3.19 11.14 1.63
C PHE A 127 2.12 11.88 2.43
N ASP A 128 2.01 13.19 2.20
CA ASP A 128 1.01 14.04 2.87
C ASP A 128 -0.41 13.61 2.51
N SER A 129 -0.69 13.41 1.23
CA SER A 129 -2.02 12.99 0.77
C SER A 129 -2.44 11.62 1.29
N LEU A 130 -1.51 10.73 1.62
CA LEU A 130 -1.79 9.40 2.20
C LEU A 130 -1.81 9.40 3.73
N SER A 131 -1.56 10.55 4.38
CA SER A 131 -1.53 10.66 5.85
C SER A 131 -2.85 10.32 6.52
N PHE A 132 -3.99 10.43 5.82
CA PHE A 132 -5.29 9.98 6.37
C PHE A 132 -5.31 8.48 6.67
N LEU A 133 -4.42 7.68 6.07
CA LEU A 133 -4.29 6.27 6.36
C LEU A 133 -3.58 6.01 7.69
N ASP A 134 -2.92 7.00 8.29
CA ASP A 134 -2.21 6.82 9.57
C ASP A 134 -3.14 6.23 10.65
N VAL A 135 -4.41 6.65 10.66
CA VAL A 135 -5.46 6.13 11.58
C VAL A 135 -5.71 4.61 11.50
N ILE A 136 -5.38 3.98 10.36
CA ILE A 136 -5.47 2.52 10.18
C ILE A 136 -4.10 1.83 10.23
N LEU A 137 -3.00 2.58 10.21
CA LEU A 137 -1.63 2.07 10.15
C LEU A 137 -0.91 2.12 11.50
N ASP A 138 -1.27 3.07 12.37
CA ASP A 138 -0.76 3.22 13.73
C ASP A 138 -1.15 2.04 14.63
N GLN A 139 -2.18 1.29 14.25
CA GLN A 139 -2.54 0.06 14.95
C GLN A 139 -1.50 -1.01 14.63
N GLY A 140 -0.51 -1.13 15.53
CA GLY A 140 0.62 -2.05 15.51
C GLY A 140 0.23 -3.51 15.23
N PRO A 141 1.21 -4.43 15.16
CA PRO A 141 0.99 -5.80 14.68
C PRO A 141 -0.26 -6.39 15.34
N ARG A 142 -1.29 -6.67 14.53
CA ARG A 142 -2.47 -7.43 14.93
C ARG A 142 -1.97 -8.74 15.50
N TYR A 143 -1.84 -8.79 16.82
CA TYR A 143 -1.77 -10.02 17.58
C TYR A 143 -3.18 -10.58 17.54
N GLU A 144 -3.46 -11.41 16.55
CA GLU A 144 -4.61 -12.30 16.59
C GLU A 144 -4.25 -13.41 17.60
N LEU A 145 -5.06 -13.48 18.66
CA LEU A 145 -5.00 -14.44 19.78
C LEU A 145 -5.30 -15.87 19.30
#